data_AF-A0A2X4THI4-F1
#
_entry.id   AF-A0A2X4THI4-F1
#
_cell.length_a   1.000
_cell.length_b   1.000
_cell.length_c   1.000
_cell.angle_alpha   90.00
_cell.angle_beta   90.00
_cell.angle_gamma   90.00
#
_symmetry.space_group_name_H-M   'P 1'
#
loop_
_entity.id
_entity.type
_entity.pdbx_description
1 polymer ?
#
loop_
_entity_poly.entity_id
_entity_poly.type
_entity_poly.pdbx_seq_one_letter_code
_entity_poly.pdbx_strand_id
1 'polypeptide(L)'
;MTAIAPVITIDGPSGAGKGTLCKAMAEALQWHLLDSGAIYTAYWRWRHCITMSISPLKMRWWPLASHLDVRFVSTDGNLEVILERRGR
;
A
#
# COMPACT_ATOMS: atom_id res chain seq x y z
N MET A 1 23.24 -16.55 -1.20
CA MET A 1 22.55 -15.95 -2.36
C MET A 1 21.08 -15.90 -2.03
N THR A 2 20.47 -14.71 -1.94
CA THR A 2 19.01 -14.59 -1.84
C THR A 2 18.43 -14.95 -3.21
N ALA A 3 17.60 -16.00 -3.26
CA ALA A 3 16.85 -16.32 -4.46
C ALA A 3 15.91 -15.15 -4.80
N ILE A 4 15.78 -14.82 -6.09
CA ILE A 4 14.81 -13.81 -6.54
C ILE A 4 13.42 -14.37 -6.25
N ALA A 5 12.64 -13.67 -5.44
CA ALA A 5 11.26 -14.06 -5.17
C ALA A 5 10.44 -13.95 -6.48
N PRO A 6 9.61 -14.95 -6.82
CA PRO A 6 8.74 -14.86 -7.99
C PRO A 6 7.67 -13.77 -7.76
N VAL A 7 7.37 -13.01 -8.80
CA VAL A 7 6.43 -11.88 -8.74
C VAL A 7 5.40 -12.01 -9.86
N ILE A 8 4.13 -11.82 -9.52
CA ILE A 8 3.02 -11.74 -10.47
C ILE A 8 2.43 -10.33 -10.40
N THR A 9 2.27 -9.67 -11.55
CA THR A 9 1.63 -8.35 -11.68
C THR A 9 0.26 -8.51 -12.36
N ILE A 10 -0.74 -7.78 -11.86
CA ILE A 10 -2.11 -7.81 -12.40
C ILE A 10 -2.53 -6.38 -12.76
N ASP A 11 -2.58 -6.08 -14.05
CA ASP A 11 -2.90 -4.76 -14.59
C ASP A 11 -4.22 -4.76 -15.39
N GLY A 12 -4.86 -3.59 -15.49
CA GLY A 12 -6.14 -3.43 -16.19
C GLY A 12 -6.95 -2.24 -15.66
N PRO A 13 -8.11 -1.93 -16.27
CA PRO A 13 -8.89 -0.74 -15.95
C PRO A 13 -9.46 -0.76 -14.52
N SER A 14 -9.80 0.42 -13.99
CA SER A 14 -10.47 0.53 -12.69
C SER A 14 -11.80 -0.22 -12.70
N GLY A 15 -12.17 -0.87 -11.60
CA GLY A 15 -13.42 -1.64 -11.49
C GLY A 15 -13.39 -3.04 -12.12
N ALA A 16 -12.32 -3.45 -12.82
CA ALA A 16 -12.22 -4.78 -13.45
C ALA A 16 -12.04 -5.97 -12.47
N GLY A 17 -12.14 -5.76 -11.16
CA GLY A 17 -12.01 -6.83 -10.16
C GLY A 17 -10.57 -7.27 -9.83
N LYS A 18 -9.54 -6.55 -10.31
CA LYS A 18 -8.13 -6.89 -10.08
C LYS A 18 -7.77 -7.10 -8.62
N GLY A 19 -8.23 -6.21 -7.72
CA GLY A 19 -7.97 -6.34 -6.29
C GLY A 19 -8.54 -7.64 -5.70
N THR A 20 -9.74 -8.04 -6.13
CA THR A 20 -10.37 -9.31 -5.73
C THR A 20 -9.56 -10.50 -6.24
N LEU A 21 -9.12 -10.47 -7.50
CA LEU A 21 -8.27 -11.52 -8.08
C LEU A 21 -6.91 -11.61 -7.37
N CYS A 22 -6.25 -10.48 -7.10
CA CYS A 22 -4.97 -10.46 -6.40
C CYS A 22 -5.07 -11.11 -5.02
N LYS A 23 -6.14 -10.83 -4.26
CA LYS A 23 -6.39 -11.46 -2.96
C LYS A 23 -6.57 -12.96 -3.08
N ALA A 24 -7.45 -13.40 -4.00
CA ALA A 24 -7.70 -14.82 -4.23
C ALA A 24 -6.42 -15.58 -4.64
N MET A 25 -5.58 -14.97 -5.49
CA MET A 25 -4.30 -15.56 -5.88
C MET A 25 -3.29 -15.59 -4.74
N ALA A 26 -3.18 -14.52 -3.95
CA ALA A 26 -2.28 -14.48 -2.80
C ALA A 26 -2.65 -15.55 -1.76
N GLU A 27 -3.96 -15.76 -1.52
CA GLU A 27 -4.45 -16.82 -0.65
C GLU A 27 -4.22 -18.21 -1.23
N ALA A 28 -4.53 -18.44 -2.51
CA ALA A 28 -4.33 -19.74 -3.15
C ALA A 28 -2.85 -20.15 -3.21
N LEU A 29 -1.96 -19.19 -3.44
CA LEU A 29 -0.52 -19.43 -3.56
C LEU A 29 0.22 -19.32 -2.21
N GLN A 30 -0.45 -18.82 -1.16
CA GLN A 30 0.18 -18.44 0.11
C GLN A 30 1.33 -17.44 -0.08
N TRP A 31 1.10 -16.44 -0.95
CA TRP A 31 2.09 -15.42 -1.29
C TRP A 31 1.80 -14.08 -0.61
N HIS A 32 2.82 -13.24 -0.55
CA HIS A 32 2.65 -11.85 -0.14
C HIS A 32 1.82 -11.07 -1.17
N LEU A 33 0.95 -10.20 -0.67
CA LEU A 33 0.13 -9.29 -1.48
C LEU A 33 0.63 -7.85 -1.35
N LEU A 34 0.72 -7.15 -2.47
CA LEU A 34 1.01 -5.73 -2.55
C LEU A 34 -0.07 -5.03 -3.39
N ASP A 35 -0.74 -4.04 -2.82
CA ASP A 35 -1.75 -3.22 -3.50
C ASP A 35 -1.27 -1.78 -3.62
N SER A 36 -0.88 -1.38 -4.83
CA SER A 36 -0.40 -0.02 -5.11
C SER A 36 -1.48 1.05 -4.94
N GLY A 37 -2.75 0.72 -5.22
CA GLY A 37 -3.88 1.64 -5.06
C GLY A 37 -4.17 1.95 -3.59
N ALA A 38 -4.00 0.95 -2.73
CA ALA A 38 -4.05 1.13 -1.30
C ALA A 38 -2.95 2.05 -0.77
N ILE A 39 -1.71 1.96 -1.29
CA ILE A 39 -0.61 2.88 -0.92
C ILE A 39 -0.95 4.32 -1.25
N TYR A 40 -1.48 4.58 -2.46
CA TYR A 40 -1.88 5.93 -2.85
C TYR A 40 -2.99 6.48 -1.96
N THR A 41 -4.01 5.66 -1.67
CA THR A 41 -5.15 6.04 -0.82
C THR A 41 -4.68 6.34 0.61
N ALA A 42 -3.85 5.46 1.16
CA ALA A 42 -3.20 5.60 2.45
C ALA A 42 -2.43 6.91 2.58
N TYR A 43 -1.55 7.18 1.62
CA TYR A 43 -0.75 8.41 1.57
C TYR A 43 -1.61 9.66 1.45
N TRP A 44 -2.64 9.63 0.58
CA TRP A 44 -3.57 10.75 0.43
C TRP A 44 -4.28 11.07 1.75
N ARG A 45 -4.83 10.05 2.43
CA ARG A 45 -5.50 10.21 3.73
C ARG A 45 -4.55 10.76 4.79
N TRP A 46 -3.34 10.21 4.87
CA TRP A 46 -2.30 10.67 5.80
C TRP A 46 -1.95 12.15 5.56
N ARG A 47 -1.82 12.55 4.29
CA ARG A 47 -1.54 13.94 3.92
C ARG A 47 -2.67 14.87 4.32
N HIS A 48 -3.93 14.48 4.13
CA HIS A 48 -5.08 15.29 4.57
C HIS A 48 -5.14 15.44 6.08
N CYS A 49 -4.83 14.39 6.85
CA CYS A 49 -4.72 14.49 8.31
C CYS A 49 -3.61 15.46 8.77
N ILE A 50 -2.50 15.59 8.04
CA ILE A 50 -1.38 16.49 8.40
C ILE A 50 -1.58 17.91 7.88
N THR A 51 -2.26 18.08 6.74
CA THR A 51 -2.49 19.38 6.11
C THR A 51 -3.44 20.25 6.94
N MET A 52 -4.25 19.68 7.83
CA MET A 52 -5.04 20.45 8.81
C MET A 52 -4.20 21.21 9.85
N SER A 53 -2.87 21.01 9.90
CA SER A 53 -2.01 21.63 10.91
C SER A 53 -0.93 22.59 10.35
N ILE A 54 -0.68 22.67 9.04
CA ILE A 54 0.48 23.42 8.50
C ILE A 54 0.17 24.08 7.15
N SER A 55 0.46 25.39 7.07
CA SER A 55 0.30 26.26 5.87
C SER A 55 1.02 25.69 4.63
N PRO A 56 0.44 25.78 3.41
CA PRO A 56 0.78 24.92 2.26
C PRO A 56 2.01 25.38 1.45
N LEU A 57 3.11 25.72 2.09
CA LEU A 57 4.32 26.19 1.41
C LEU A 57 5.48 25.20 1.56
N LYS A 58 5.78 24.52 0.44
CA LYS A 58 7.12 24.02 0.09
C LYS A 58 7.70 22.89 0.96
N MET A 59 6.97 21.80 1.18
CA MET A 59 7.63 20.56 1.64
C MET A 59 8.03 19.69 0.44
N ARG A 60 9.33 19.41 0.34
CA ARG A 60 9.91 18.44 -0.61
C ARG A 60 9.23 17.09 -0.34
N TRP A 61 8.64 16.49 -1.35
CA TRP A 61 7.62 15.43 -1.26
C TRP A 61 8.23 14.03 -1.04
N TRP A 62 9.50 13.89 -1.39
CA TRP A 62 10.26 12.64 -1.35
C TRP A 62 10.55 12.07 0.06
N PRO A 63 10.93 12.88 1.07
CA PRO A 63 11.30 12.35 2.38
C PRO A 63 10.15 11.74 3.18
N LEU A 64 8.89 12.13 2.89
CA LEU A 64 7.74 11.66 3.67
C LEU A 64 7.32 10.25 3.28
N ALA A 65 7.30 9.94 1.97
CA ALA A 65 6.93 8.62 1.46
C ALA A 65 7.95 7.54 1.86
N SER A 66 9.24 7.88 1.92
CA SER A 66 10.31 6.96 2.33
C SER A 66 10.25 6.50 3.79
N HIS A 67 9.36 7.08 4.61
CA HIS A 67 9.18 6.76 6.02
C HIS A 67 7.79 6.21 6.36
N LEU A 68 6.95 5.98 5.34
CA LEU A 68 5.69 5.27 5.52
C LEU A 68 5.98 3.77 5.66
N ASP A 69 5.74 3.25 6.85
CA ASP A 69 5.78 1.82 7.10
C ASP A 69 4.40 1.25 6.74
N VAL A 70 4.30 0.68 5.54
CA VAL A 70 3.05 0.13 5.01
C VAL A 70 3.12 -1.38 5.09
N ARG A 71 2.19 -1.98 5.84
CA ARG A 71 2.03 -3.43 5.90
C ARG A 71 0.72 -3.84 5.27
N PHE A 72 0.80 -4.84 4.40
CA PHE A 72 -0.35 -5.52 3.81
C PHE A 72 -0.56 -6.82 4.58
N VAL A 73 -1.71 -6.93 5.25
CA VAL A 73 -2.11 -8.13 5.96
C VAL A 73 -3.35 -8.68 5.26
N SER A 74 -3.22 -9.87 4.67
CA SER A 74 -4.37 -10.59 4.11
C SER A 74 -4.83 -11.61 5.15
N THR A 75 -6.07 -11.50 5.64
CA THR A 75 -6.67 -12.43 6.61
C THR A 75 -8.13 -12.67 6.22
N ASP A 76 -8.52 -13.93 6.05
CA ASP A 76 -9.90 -14.35 5.72
C ASP A 76 -10.54 -13.58 4.55
N GLY A 77 -9.83 -13.41 3.42
CA GLY A 77 -10.35 -12.67 2.25
C GLY A 77 -10.26 -11.14 2.37
N ASN A 78 -9.95 -10.62 3.55
CA ASN A 78 -9.82 -9.20 3.80
C ASN A 78 -8.37 -8.75 3.69
N LEU A 79 -8.15 -7.63 3.01
CA LEU A 79 -6.85 -6.97 2.95
C LEU A 79 -6.90 -5.77 3.87
N GLU A 80 -6.15 -5.85 4.96
CA GLU A 80 -5.89 -4.72 5.83
C GLU A 80 -4.58 -4.06 5.44
N VAL A 81 -4.61 -2.73 5.35
CA VAL A 81 -3.47 -1.91 4.97
C VAL A 81 -3.13 -1.07 6.18
N ILE A 82 -2.10 -1.49 6.90
CA ILE A 82 -1.67 -0.84 8.13
C ILE A 82 -0.61 0.19 7.75
N LEU A 83 -0.81 1.42 8.24
CA LEU A 83 0.11 2.53 8.08
C LEU A 83 0.68 2.84 9.45
N GLU A 84 1.88 2.37 9.74
CA GLU A 84 2.57 2.75 10.95
C GLU A 84 3.37 4.04 10.70
N ARG A 85 3.23 4.96 11.64
CA ARG A 85 4.13 6.10 11.70
C ARG A 85 5.40 5.57 12.36
N ARG A 86 6.53 5.56 11.66
CA ARG A 86 7.83 5.38 12.33
C ARG A 86 8.03 6.53 13.31
N GLY A 87 7.63 6.29 14.56
CA GLY A 87 7.94 7.14 15.70
C GLY A 87 9.45 7.06 15.96
N ARG A 88 10.06 8.23 16.13
CA ARG A 88 11.20 8.33 17.04
C ARG A 88 10.67 8.24 18.46
#